data_AF-K1YLG1-F1
#
_entry.id   AF-K1YLG1-F1
#
_cell.length_a   1.000
_cell.length_b   1.000
_cell.length_c   1.000
_cell.angle_alpha   90.00
_cell.angle_beta   90.00
_cell.angle_gamma   90.00
#
_symmetry.space_group_name_H-M   'P 1'
#
loop_
_entity.id
_entity.type
_entity.pdbx_description
1 polymer ?
#
loop_
_entity_poly.entity_id
_entity_poly.type
_entity_poly.pdbx_seq_one_letter_code
_entity_poly.pdbx_strand_id
1 'polypeptide(L)' 'VYGRYILPHAEHLKARVKDIEAGKYHTMLNDLSAMSKEELEKIYVERERQPDFAEIGWQPKETRYL' A
#
# COMPACT_ATOMS: atom_id res chain seq x y z
N VAL A 1 -6.46 -4.94 -31.04
CA VAL A 1 -6.24 -3.54 -30.57
C VAL A 1 -6.26 -3.55 -29.05
N TYR A 2 -5.24 -3.00 -28.37
CA TYR A 2 -5.17 -2.99 -26.91
C TYR A 2 -5.95 -1.81 -26.33
N GLY A 3 -6.66 -2.03 -25.21
CA GLY A 3 -7.43 -0.98 -24.51
C GLY A 3 -6.62 0.27 -24.17
N ARG A 4 -5.30 0.14 -23.97
CA ARG A 4 -4.36 1.26 -23.73
C ARG A 4 -4.41 2.35 -24.80
N TYR A 5 -4.72 2.02 -26.06
CA TYR A 5 -4.71 2.97 -27.17
C TYR A 5 -6.10 3.49 -27.55
N ILE A 6 -7.17 2.95 -26.95
CA ILE A 6 -8.56 3.29 -27.28
C ILE A 6 -9.23 4.02 -26.13
N LEU A 7 -8.93 3.64 -24.88
CA LEU A 7 -9.59 4.19 -23.70
C LEU A 7 -8.77 5.35 -23.10
N PRO A 8 -9.45 6.39 -22.59
CA PRO A 8 -8.78 7.45 -21.84
C PRO A 8 -8.15 6.87 -20.57
N HIS A 9 -7.05 7.48 -20.12
CA HIS A 9 -6.45 7.12 -18.84
C HIS A 9 -7.43 7.36 -17.68
N ALA A 10 -7.38 6.48 -16.69
CA ALA A 10 -8.21 6.59 -15.49
C ALA A 10 -7.82 7.81 -14.66
N GLU A 11 -8.65 8.87 -14.71
CA GLU A 11 -8.41 10.14 -14.01
C GLU A 11 -8.20 9.97 -12.50
N HIS A 12 -8.94 9.06 -11.87
CA HIS A 12 -8.83 8.77 -10.43
C HIS A 12 -7.47 8.18 -10.02
N LEU A 13 -6.69 7.64 -10.97
CA LEU A 13 -5.35 7.10 -10.70
C LEU A 13 -4.24 8.14 -10.79
N LYS A 14 -4.50 9.34 -11.34
CA LYS A 14 -3.47 10.39 -11.49
C LYS A 14 -2.77 10.73 -10.17
N ALA A 15 -3.54 10.81 -9.08
CA ALA A 15 -3.00 11.05 -7.75
C ALA A 15 -2.05 9.92 -7.29
N ARG A 16 -2.39 8.66 -7.58
CA ARG A 16 -1.55 7.51 -7.25
C ARG A 16 -0.28 7.45 -8.08
N VAL A 17 -0.37 7.77 -9.37
CA VAL A 17 0.81 7.89 -10.25
C VAL A 17 1.78 8.93 -9.69
N LYS A 18 1.27 10.12 -9.33
CA LYS A 18 2.09 11.18 -8.72
C LYS A 18 2.73 10.72 -7.40
N ASP A 19 2.00 10.01 -6.54
CA ASP A 19 2.55 9.46 -5.29
C ASP A 19 3.70 8.48 -5.56
N ILE A 20 3.57 7.61 -6.57
CA ILE A 20 4.62 6.66 -6.97
C ILE A 20 5.85 7.40 -7.51
N GLU A 21 5.64 8.34 -8.45
CA GLU A 21 6.72 9.11 -9.08
C GLU A 21 7.45 10.02 -8.09
N ALA A 22 6.72 10.61 -7.12
CA ALA A 22 7.30 11.37 -6.00
C ALA A 22 8.06 10.48 -4.99
N GLY A 23 7.98 9.17 -5.18
CA GLY A 23 8.69 8.20 -4.40
C GLY A 23 8.14 7.96 -3.00
N LYS A 24 6.88 8.32 -2.75
CA LYS A 24 6.19 8.17 -1.45
C LYS A 24 6.38 6.79 -0.80
N TYR A 25 6.50 5.76 -1.62
CA TYR A 25 6.58 4.36 -1.18
C TYR A 25 8.00 3.79 -1.07
N HIS A 26 9.04 4.54 -1.46
CA HIS A 26 10.40 3.97 -1.53
C HIS A 26 10.90 3.54 -0.16
N THR A 27 10.79 4.41 0.85
CA THR A 27 11.26 4.10 2.21
C THR A 27 10.57 2.86 2.77
N MET A 28 9.23 2.79 2.72
CA MET A 28 8.50 1.64 3.26
C MET A 28 8.84 0.33 2.54
N LEU A 29 8.97 0.37 1.21
CA LEU A 29 9.26 -0.84 0.42
C LEU A 29 10.70 -1.29 0.64
N ASN A 30 11.65 -0.35 0.76
CA ASN A 30 13.04 -0.65 1.06
C ASN A 30 13.18 -1.26 2.46
N ASP A 31 12.54 -0.67 3.47
CA ASP A 31 12.53 -1.18 4.83
C ASP A 31 12.01 -2.63 4.87
N LEU A 32 10.87 -2.89 4.23
CA LEU A 32 10.28 -4.23 4.17
C LEU A 32 11.13 -5.22 3.37
N SER A 33 11.76 -4.79 2.28
CA SER A 33 12.58 -5.65 1.42
C SER A 33 13.93 -5.99 2.04
N ALA A 34 14.41 -5.19 2.98
CA ALA A 34 15.67 -5.41 3.67
C ALA A 34 15.55 -6.35 4.88
N MET A 35 14.32 -6.61 5.37
CA MET A 35 14.07 -7.50 6.51
C MET A 35 14.36 -8.95 6.17
N SER A 36 14.72 -9.74 7.19
CA SER A 36 14.71 -11.19 7.04
C SER A 36 13.28 -11.71 6.86
N LYS A 37 13.15 -12.92 6.33
CA LYS A 37 11.85 -13.58 6.20
C LYS A 37 11.15 -13.68 7.57
N GLU A 38 11.90 -14.06 8.61
CA GLU A 38 11.41 -14.25 9.97
C GLU A 38 10.91 -12.93 10.57
N GLU A 39 11.65 -11.83 10.36
CA GLU A 39 11.24 -10.49 10.79
C GLU A 39 9.96 -10.04 10.06
N LEU A 40 9.92 -10.22 8.74
CA LEU A 40 8.78 -9.85 7.91
C LEU A 40 7.52 -10.63 8.28
N GLU A 41 7.65 -11.94 8.52
CA GLU A 41 6.56 -12.81 8.98
C GLU A 41 6.05 -12.37 10.35
N LYS A 42 6.97 -12.08 11.29
CA LYS A 42 6.62 -11.60 12.62
C LYS A 42 5.76 -10.33 12.56
N ILE A 43 6.23 -9.29 11.87
CA ILE A 43 5.48 -8.02 11.80
C ILE A 43 4.14 -8.17 11.06
N TYR A 44 4.05 -9.10 10.10
CA TYR A 44 2.81 -9.37 9.40
C TYR A 44 1.77 -10.04 10.29
N VAL A 45 2.20 -10.98 11.14
CA VAL A 45 1.32 -11.68 12.09
C VAL A 45 0.91 -10.79 13.25
N GLU A 46 1.83 -9.95 13.75
CA GLU A 46 1.61 -9.06 14.89
C GLU A 46 0.79 -7.80 14.53
N ARG A 47 0.60 -7.50 13.24
CA ARG A 47 -0.15 -6.32 12.80
C ARG A 47 -1.58 -6.31 13.35
N GLU A 48 -2.09 -5.13 13.64
CA GLU A 48 -3.49 -4.96 14.02
C GLU A 48 -4.41 -5.38 12.86
N ARG A 49 -5.29 -6.35 13.12
CA ARG A 49 -6.29 -6.80 12.14
C ARG A 49 -7.55 -5.96 12.30
N GLN A 50 -8.20 -5.66 11.18
CA GLN A 50 -9.51 -5.02 11.18
C GLN A 50 -10.49 -5.88 12.00
N PRO A 51 -11.16 -5.30 13.02
CA PRO A 51 -12.21 -6.00 13.75
C PRO A 51 -13.39 -6.40 12.85
N ASP A 52 -14.08 -7.49 13.19
CA ASP A 52 -15.20 -8.04 12.40
C ASP A 52 -16.34 -7.02 12.18
N PHE A 53 -16.55 -6.12 13.13
CA PHE A 53 -17.59 -5.09 13.10
C PHE A 53 -17.01 -3.67 13.08
N ALA A 54 -15.84 -3.50 12.46
CA ALA A 54 -15.22 -2.19 12.34
C ALA A 54 -16.07 -1.23 11.49
N GLU A 55 -16.05 0.05 11.87
CA GLU A 55 -16.72 1.11 11.11
C GLU A 55 -16.09 1.30 9.72
N ILE A 56 -16.86 1.89 8.80
CA ILE A 56 -16.37 2.25 7.47
C ILE A 56 -15.24 3.27 7.63
N GLY A 57 -14.09 2.96 7.05
CA GLY A 57 -12.89 3.80 7.16
C GLY A 57 -11.97 3.43 8.32
N TRP A 58 -12.19 2.28 8.98
CA TRP A 58 -11.24 1.77 9.97
C TRP A 58 -9.82 1.66 9.41
N GLN A 59 -8.86 2.08 10.23
CA GLN A 59 -7.43 1.93 10.01
C GLN A 59 -6.78 1.44 11.31
N PRO A 60 -5.70 0.64 11.23
CA PRO A 60 -4.92 0.31 12.40
C PRO A 60 -4.31 1.57 13.02
N LYS A 61 -3.97 1.50 14.31
CA LYS A 61 -3.31 2.60 15.02
C LYS A 61 -1.95 2.96 14.40
N GLU A 62 -1.25 1.94 13.92
CA GLU A 62 0.04 2.07 13.29
C GLU A 62 -0.09 2.03 11.76
N THR A 63 0.36 3.09 11.09
CA THR A 63 0.16 3.28 9.64
C THR A 63 1.47 3.43 8.87
N ARG A 64 2.64 3.15 9.46
CA ARG A 64 3.95 3.27 8.79
C ARG A 64 4.07 2.57 7.43
N TYR A 65 3.25 1.55 7.16
CA TYR A 65 3.23 0.79 5.91
C TYR A 65 1.87 0.87 5.16
N LEU A 66 1.07 1.91 5.40
CA LEU A 66 -0.23 2.19 4.77
C LEU A 66 -0.23 3.43 3.87
#